data_AF-A0A4R7KVW9-F1
#
_entry.id   AF-A0A4R7KVW9-F1
#
_cell.length_a   1.000
_cell.length_b   1.000
_cell.length_c   1.000
_cell.angle_alpha   90.00
_cell.angle_beta   90.00
_cell.angle_gamma   90.00
#
_symmetry.space_group_name_H-M   'P 1'
#
loop_
_entity.id
_entity.type
_entity.pdbx_description
1 polymer ?
#
loop_
_entity_poly.entity_id
_entity_poly.type
_entity_poly.pdbx_seq_one_letter_code
_entity_poly.pdbx_strand_id
1 'polypeptide(L)'
;MLIDLLEVEDTKLQKLKEFTEAIFCVHLSTDSVGGNIISLIEEFKDKFSEITRIAVAGGGSYQTIAEIKEANVDIVTIGGAITKAPNIADAARKFREMI
;
A
#
# COMPACT_ATOMS: atom_id res chain seq x y z
N MET A 1 12.11 -6.30 7.30
CA MET A 1 11.45 -5.28 8.16
C MET A 1 10.49 -4.49 7.28
N LEU A 2 9.30 -4.15 7.76
CA LEU A 2 8.37 -3.27 7.05
C LEU A 2 8.39 -1.89 7.70
N ILE A 3 8.53 -0.83 6.90
CA ILE A 3 8.53 0.57 7.34
C ILE A 3 7.26 1.21 6.80
N ASP A 4 6.36 1.61 7.69
CA ASP A 4 5.14 2.31 7.32
C ASP A 4 5.43 3.79 7.04
N LEU A 5 4.93 4.30 5.90
CA LEU A 5 5.15 5.66 5.44
C LEU A 5 3.95 6.58 5.62
N LEU A 6 2.96 6.17 6.43
CA LEU A 6 1.83 7.03 6.78
C LEU A 6 2.33 8.34 7.42
N GLU A 7 2.01 9.45 6.77
CA GLU A 7 2.39 10.81 7.21
C GLU A 7 3.90 11.00 7.40
N VAL A 8 4.70 10.30 6.58
CA VAL A 8 6.17 10.47 6.55
C VAL A 8 6.56 11.44 5.45
N GLU A 9 7.13 12.58 5.85
CA GLU A 9 7.69 13.58 4.93
C GLU A 9 8.90 13.07 4.14
N ASP A 10 9.07 13.57 2.91
CA ASP A 10 10.16 13.18 1.99
C ASP A 10 11.55 13.30 2.65
N THR A 11 11.78 14.35 3.45
CA THR A 11 13.08 14.56 4.14
C THR A 11 13.42 13.46 5.15
N LYS A 12 12.40 12.85 5.78
CA LYS A 12 12.59 11.73 6.70
C LYS A 12 12.74 10.44 5.93
N LEU A 13 11.94 10.25 4.88
CA LEU A 13 12.03 9.10 3.99
C LEU A 13 13.43 8.97 3.36
N GLN A 14 14.03 10.07 2.92
CA GLN A 14 15.41 10.10 2.40
C GLN A 14 16.44 9.48 3.37
N LYS A 15 16.24 9.66 4.69
CA LYS A 15 17.11 9.05 5.72
C LYS A 15 16.82 7.56 5.89
N LEU A 16 15.55 7.17 5.81
CA LEU A 16 15.12 5.77 5.96
C LEU A 16 15.62 4.85 4.84
N LYS A 17 16.03 5.41 3.69
CA LYS A 17 16.63 4.64 2.58
C LYS A 17 17.91 3.89 2.95
N GLU A 18 18.54 4.21 4.09
CA GLU A 18 19.67 3.42 4.61
C GLU A 18 19.30 1.95 4.87
N PHE A 19 18.01 1.66 5.09
CA PHE A 19 17.51 0.30 5.28
C PHE A 19 17.24 -0.39 3.93
N THR A 20 18.30 -0.80 3.25
CA THR A 20 18.23 -1.42 1.90
C THR A 20 17.39 -2.70 1.83
N GLU A 21 17.27 -3.42 2.95
CA GLU A 21 16.49 -4.67 3.05
C GLU A 21 15.04 -4.45 3.53
N ALA A 22 14.64 -3.20 3.78
CA ALA A 22 13.28 -2.90 4.21
C ALA A 22 12.29 -2.94 3.05
N ILE A 23 11.04 -3.27 3.37
CA ILE A 23 9.88 -3.08 2.50
C ILE A 23 9.21 -1.80 2.94
N PHE A 24 9.05 -0.85 2.04
CA PHE A 24 8.46 0.46 2.33
C PHE A 24 6.97 0.43 2.02
N CYS A 25 6.14 0.70 3.02
CA CYS A 25 4.69 0.64 2.89
C CYS A 25 4.12 2.03 2.58
N VAL A 26 3.68 2.22 1.34
CA VAL A 26 2.91 3.38 0.91
C VAL A 26 1.51 3.26 1.51
N HIS A 27 1.18 4.18 2.43
CA HIS A 27 -0.02 4.05 3.26
C HIS A 27 -0.93 5.27 3.09
N LEU A 28 -2.12 5.03 2.55
CA LEU A 28 -3.18 6.03 2.50
C LEU A 28 -4.05 5.96 3.76
N SER A 29 -4.12 7.07 4.51
CA SER A 29 -4.97 7.15 5.72
C SER A 29 -6.44 6.97 5.40
N THR A 30 -7.19 6.34 6.30
CA THR A 30 -8.66 6.29 6.23
C THR A 30 -9.30 7.65 6.44
N ASP A 31 -8.57 8.58 7.06
CA ASP A 31 -9.05 9.93 7.37
C ASP A 31 -8.74 10.92 6.23
N SER A 32 -7.96 10.49 5.23
CA SER A 32 -7.65 11.30 4.05
C SER A 32 -8.90 11.48 3.18
N VAL A 33 -9.38 12.72 3.06
CA VAL A 33 -10.48 13.05 2.15
C VAL A 33 -9.97 13.13 0.72
N GLY A 34 -10.47 12.25 -0.15
CA GLY A 34 -10.18 12.28 -1.59
C GLY A 34 -8.82 11.72 -2.01
N GLY A 35 -8.11 11.02 -1.14
CA GLY A 35 -6.84 10.39 -1.50
C GLY A 35 -7.02 9.19 -2.44
N ASN A 36 -6.07 9.00 -3.35
CA ASN A 36 -6.02 7.89 -4.30
C ASN A 36 -4.72 7.10 -4.09
N ILE A 37 -4.86 5.82 -3.72
CA ILE A 37 -3.72 4.95 -3.44
C ILE A 37 -2.83 4.73 -4.68
N ILE A 38 -3.41 4.68 -5.88
CA ILE A 38 -2.66 4.48 -7.13
C ILE A 38 -1.76 5.68 -7.40
N SER A 39 -2.31 6.89 -7.34
CA SER A 39 -1.53 8.12 -7.54
C SER A 39 -0.42 8.26 -6.49
N LEU A 40 -0.67 7.82 -5.24
CA LEU A 40 0.34 7.83 -4.18
C LEU A 40 1.47 6.82 -4.44
N ILE A 41 1.15 5.64 -4.99
CA ILE A 41 2.15 4.65 -5.40
C ILE A 41 2.99 5.18 -6.56
N GLU A 42 2.37 5.78 -7.57
CA GLU A 42 3.05 6.36 -8.73
C GLU A 42 3.99 7.48 -8.31
N GLU A 43 3.51 8.44 -7.51
CA GLU A 43 4.33 9.53 -6.98
C GLU A 43 5.52 9.01 -6.16
N PHE A 44 5.29 7.99 -5.32
CA PHE A 44 6.36 7.37 -4.54
C PHE A 44 7.42 6.73 -5.45
N LYS A 45 7.01 5.97 -6.46
CA LYS A 45 7.92 5.31 -7.40
C LYS A 45 8.72 6.31 -8.24
N ASP A 46 8.10 7.41 -8.64
CA ASP A 46 8.78 8.47 -9.40
C ASP A 46 9.82 9.19 -8.54
N LYS A 47 9.50 9.52 -7.28
CA LYS A 47 10.41 10.22 -6.37
C LYS A 47 11.51 9.33 -5.79
N PHE A 48 11.25 8.04 -5.62
CA PHE A 48 12.10 7.09 -4.89
C PHE A 48 12.33 5.81 -5.69
N SER A 49 12.69 5.96 -6.97
CA SER A 49 12.87 4.85 -7.93
C SER A 49 13.88 3.78 -7.52
N GLU A 50 14.80 4.08 -6.59
CA GLU A 50 15.75 3.12 -6.03
C GLU A 50 15.12 2.15 -5.02
N ILE A 51 13.95 2.48 -4.47
CA ILE A 51 13.20 1.62 -3.55
C ILE A 51 12.37 0.66 -4.38
N THR A 52 12.84 -0.58 -4.48
CA THR A 52 12.18 -1.61 -5.29
C THR A 52 11.19 -2.46 -4.50
N ARG A 53 11.32 -2.50 -3.16
CA ARG A 53 10.49 -3.34 -2.29
C ARG A 53 9.37 -2.52 -1.66
N ILE A 54 8.17 -2.68 -2.17
CA ILE A 54 7.02 -1.82 -1.87
C ILE A 54 5.86 -2.64 -1.33
N ALA A 55 5.34 -2.19 -0.19
CA ALA A 55 4.04 -2.61 0.33
C ALA A 55 3.03 -1.48 0.15
N VAL A 56 1.75 -1.80 0.17
CA VAL A 56 0.67 -0.81 0.11
C VAL A 56 -0.38 -1.07 1.19
N ALA A 57 -0.92 0.00 1.75
CA ALA A 57 -1.99 -0.05 2.73
C ALA A 57 -2.98 1.11 2.52
N GLY A 58 -4.26 0.86 2.79
CA GLY A 58 -5.31 1.86 2.63
C GLY A 58 -6.05 1.77 1.29
N GLY A 59 -7.31 2.20 1.28
CA GLY A 59 -8.13 2.25 0.06
C GLY A 59 -8.48 0.90 -0.58
N GLY A 60 -8.22 -0.23 0.07
CA GLY A 60 -8.42 -1.59 -0.47
C GLY A 60 -9.89 -1.96 -0.66
N SER A 61 -10.45 -1.63 -1.83
CA SER A 61 -11.71 -2.17 -2.36
C SER A 61 -11.38 -3.19 -3.44
N TYR A 62 -12.36 -3.97 -3.91
CA TYR A 62 -12.11 -4.91 -5.02
C TYR A 62 -11.64 -4.19 -6.29
N GLN A 63 -12.15 -2.98 -6.58
CA GLN A 63 -11.73 -2.20 -7.74
C GLN A 63 -10.27 -1.78 -7.65
N THR A 64 -9.88 -1.18 -6.52
CA THR A 64 -8.50 -0.71 -6.31
C THR A 64 -7.49 -1.84 -6.25
N ILE A 65 -7.87 -3.07 -5.87
CA ILE A 65 -6.94 -4.22 -5.86
C ILE A 65 -6.50 -4.63 -7.26
N ALA A 66 -7.41 -4.57 -8.25
CA ALA A 66 -7.03 -4.86 -9.63
C ALA A 66 -6.01 -3.83 -10.16
N GLU A 67 -6.20 -2.55 -9.82
CA GLU A 67 -5.27 -1.48 -10.19
C GLU A 67 -3.92 -1.59 -9.46
N ILE A 68 -3.93 -1.94 -8.17
CA ILE A 68 -2.71 -2.18 -7.37
C ILE A 68 -1.89 -3.33 -7.94
N LYS A 69 -2.53 -4.37 -8.49
CA LYS A 69 -1.83 -5.50 -9.11
C LYS A 69 -0.96 -5.06 -10.29
N GLU A 70 -1.47 -4.16 -11.13
CA GLU A 70 -0.73 -3.59 -12.25
C GLU A 70 0.43 -2.71 -11.79
N ALA A 71 0.34 -2.15 -10.58
CA ALA A 71 1.36 -1.30 -10.00
C ALA A 71 2.61 -2.07 -9.50
N ASN A 72 2.73 -3.39 -9.68
CA ASN A 72 3.91 -4.21 -9.32
C ASN A 72 4.46 -3.89 -7.90
N VAL A 73 3.69 -4.26 -6.88
CA VAL A 73 4.03 -4.14 -5.46
C VAL A 73 4.18 -5.53 -4.83
N ASP A 74 5.00 -5.66 -3.79
CA ASP A 74 5.30 -6.95 -3.15
C ASP A 74 4.21 -7.39 -2.18
N ILE A 75 3.60 -6.44 -1.45
CA ILE A 75 2.65 -6.72 -0.37
C ILE A 75 1.47 -5.76 -0.44
N VAL A 76 0.26 -6.30 -0.28
CA VAL A 76 -0.96 -5.52 -0.14
C VAL A 76 -1.58 -5.80 1.23
N THR A 77 -1.79 -4.75 2.02
CA THR A 77 -2.41 -4.82 3.34
C THR A 77 -3.88 -4.41 3.26
N ILE A 78 -4.78 -5.34 3.56
CA ILE A 78 -6.23 -5.13 3.49
C ILE A 78 -6.83 -5.23 4.89
N GLY A 79 -7.30 -4.08 5.41
CA GLY A 79 -7.93 -3.98 6.73
C GLY A 79 -9.45 -4.09 6.66
N GLY A 80 -10.11 -2.93 6.72
CA GLY A 80 -11.57 -2.81 6.90
C GLY A 80 -12.42 -3.58 5.89
N ALA A 81 -11.97 -3.70 4.63
CA ALA A 81 -12.71 -4.44 3.61
C ALA A 81 -12.81 -5.95 3.87
N ILE A 82 -11.88 -6.51 4.67
CA ILE A 82 -11.96 -7.90 5.16
C ILE A 82 -12.63 -7.91 6.54
N THR A 83 -12.12 -7.12 7.48
CA THR A 83 -12.51 -7.23 8.91
C THR A 83 -13.93 -6.77 9.21
N LYS A 84 -14.51 -5.91 8.37
CA LYS A 84 -15.90 -5.43 8.50
C LYS A 84 -16.87 -6.16 7.55
N ALA A 85 -16.40 -7.16 6.79
CA ALA A 85 -17.26 -7.89 5.86
C ALA A 85 -18.24 -8.82 6.60
N PRO A 86 -19.45 -9.07 6.06
CA PRO A 86 -20.39 -10.03 6.65
C PRO A 86 -19.81 -11.45 6.78
N ASN A 87 -18.91 -11.82 5.86
CA ASN A 87 -18.16 -13.07 5.91
C ASN A 87 -16.67 -12.79 5.68
N ILE A 88 -15.92 -12.71 6.78
CA ILE A 88 -14.49 -12.40 6.80
C ILE A 88 -13.69 -13.41 5.96
N ALA A 89 -14.00 -14.70 6.07
CA ALA A 89 -13.26 -15.76 5.37
C ALA A 89 -13.49 -15.71 3.84
N ASP A 90 -14.73 -15.46 3.41
CA ASP A 90 -15.06 -15.27 1.99
C ASP A 90 -14.40 -14.01 1.41
N ALA A 91 -14.45 -12.89 2.13
CA ALA A 91 -13.80 -11.64 1.71
C ALA A 91 -12.28 -11.82 1.56
N ALA A 92 -11.62 -12.42 2.55
CA ALA A 92 -10.19 -12.70 2.49
C ALA A 92 -9.82 -13.63 1.31
N ARG A 93 -10.62 -14.67 1.06
CA ARG A 93 -10.43 -15.55 -0.10
C ARG A 93 -10.54 -14.79 -1.41
N LYS A 94 -11.58 -13.97 -1.59
CA LYS A 94 -11.78 -13.18 -2.81
C LYS A 94 -10.61 -12.25 -3.10
N PHE A 95 -10.12 -11.53 -2.10
CA PHE A 95 -8.95 -10.67 -2.28
C PHE A 95 -7.70 -11.47 -2.67
N ARG A 96 -7.50 -12.65 -2.08
CA ARG A 96 -6.39 -13.54 -2.44
C ARG A 96 -6.49 -14.06 -3.89
N GLU A 97 -7.68 -14.26 -4.42
CA GLU A 97 -7.88 -14.72 -5.80
C GLU A 97 -7.66 -13.61 -6.84
N MET A 98 -7.69 -12.34 -6.43
CA MET A 98 -7.53 -11.20 -7.33
C MET A 98 -6.06 -10.79 -7.55
N ILE A 99 -5.19 -11.05 -6.57
CA ILE A 99 -3.74 -10.77 -6.61
C ILE A 99 -3.02 -11.98 -7.18
#